data_AF-A0A7X9DJ78-F1
#
_entry.id   AF-A0A7X9DJ78-F1
#
_cell.length_a   1.000
_cell.length_b   1.000
_cell.length_c   1.000
_cell.angle_alpha   90.00
_cell.angle_beta   90.00
_cell.angle_gamma   90.00
#
_symmetry.space_group_name_H-M   'P 1'
#
loop_
_entity.id
_entity.type
_entity.pdbx_description
1 polymer ?
#
loop_
_entity_poly.entity_id
_entity_poly.type
_entity_poly.pdbx_seq_one_letter_code
_entity_poly.pdbx_strand_id
1 'polypeptide(L)'
;SDSTVGTPKVDVACHRAQDINPDIIIHKHHIQITPDNVETLFQSHVDFVIDAIDDVAAKVALIEYLHTHTIPFISCMGAARAFDPLSLRISDISKSQYCPLARVIRKRLKEREIYKGVPCVYFHEERLSNRADSDNMSLPGSLSYMPGIMGLAAAGFAIKHLIGNV
;
A
#
# COMPACT_ATOMS: atom_id res chain seq x y z
N SER A 1 -22.43 7.94 -5.88
CA SER A 1 -22.40 7.35 -7.24
C SER A 1 -22.49 5.85 -7.07
N ASP A 2 -23.69 5.29 -7.27
CA ASP A 2 -23.99 3.89 -6.95
C ASP A 2 -23.81 2.96 -8.17
N SER A 3 -23.40 3.52 -9.31
CA SER A 3 -23.31 2.83 -10.60
C SER A 3 -22.25 1.73 -10.69
N THR A 4 -21.35 1.63 -9.71
CA THR A 4 -20.29 0.61 -9.66
C THR A 4 -20.44 -0.35 -8.47
N VAL A 5 -21.53 -0.24 -7.70
CA VAL A 5 -21.78 -1.12 -6.56
C VAL A 5 -22.07 -2.54 -7.06
N GLY A 6 -21.40 -3.53 -6.49
CA GLY A 6 -21.52 -4.94 -6.89
C GLY A 6 -20.60 -5.37 -8.05
N THR A 7 -19.95 -4.42 -8.73
CA THR A 7 -18.92 -4.74 -9.72
C THR A 7 -17.59 -5.05 -9.02
N PRO A 8 -16.84 -6.10 -9.42
CA PRO A 8 -15.53 -6.38 -8.87
C PRO A 8 -14.60 -5.17 -9.00
N LYS A 9 -13.85 -4.86 -7.92
CA LYS A 9 -12.96 -3.68 -7.87
C LYS A 9 -11.94 -3.66 -9.01
N VAL A 10 -11.42 -4.83 -9.38
CA VAL A 10 -10.43 -4.98 -10.46
C VAL A 10 -11.01 -4.61 -11.82
N ASP A 11 -12.30 -4.88 -12.06
CA ASP A 11 -12.96 -4.54 -13.32
C ASP A 11 -13.21 -3.03 -13.41
N VAL A 12 -13.65 -2.40 -12.32
CA VAL A 12 -13.84 -0.94 -12.26
C VAL A 12 -12.52 -0.20 -12.49
N ALA A 13 -11.43 -0.67 -11.87
CA ALA A 13 -10.10 -0.09 -12.05
C ALA A 13 -9.59 -0.27 -13.49
N CYS A 14 -9.82 -1.43 -14.10
CA CYS A 14 -9.46 -1.70 -15.49
C CYS A 14 -10.17 -0.76 -16.47
N HIS A 15 -11.50 -0.63 -16.35
CA HIS A 15 -12.27 0.28 -17.20
C HIS A 15 -11.78 1.71 -17.06
N ARG A 16 -11.58 2.20 -15.82
CA ARG A 16 -11.06 3.54 -15.54
C ARG A 16 -9.70 3.78 -16.21
N ALA A 17 -8.81 2.79 -16.19
CA ALA A 17 -7.48 2.90 -16.78
C ALA A 17 -7.52 2.88 -18.32
N GLN A 18 -8.39 2.06 -18.92
CA GLN A 18 -8.60 2.02 -20.37
C GLN A 18 -9.28 3.29 -20.90
N ASP A 19 -10.18 3.90 -20.13
CA ASP A 19 -10.76 5.21 -20.45
C ASP A 19 -9.68 6.32 -20.52
N ILE A 20 -8.60 6.18 -19.76
CA ILE A 20 -7.47 7.13 -19.73
C ILE A 20 -6.48 6.83 -20.86
N ASN A 21 -6.13 5.57 -21.07
CA ASN A 21 -5.23 5.11 -22.12
C ASN A 21 -5.80 3.83 -22.75
N PRO A 22 -6.46 3.91 -23.92
CA PRO A 22 -7.06 2.74 -24.56
C PRO A 22 -6.06 1.65 -24.94
N ASP A 23 -4.79 1.99 -25.11
CA ASP A 23 -3.74 1.07 -25.55
C ASP A 23 -3.05 0.36 -24.37
N ILE A 24 -3.44 0.65 -23.12
CA ILE A 24 -2.85 -0.01 -21.95
C ILE A 24 -3.28 -1.49 -21.90
N ILE A 25 -2.30 -2.38 -21.77
CA ILE A 25 -2.53 -3.81 -21.58
C ILE A 25 -2.69 -4.06 -20.07
N ILE A 26 -3.87 -4.54 -19.66
CA ILE A 26 -4.17 -4.82 -18.25
C ILE A 26 -4.50 -6.30 -18.08
N HIS A 27 -3.68 -6.97 -17.28
CA HIS A 27 -3.94 -8.34 -16.84
C HIS A 27 -4.64 -8.30 -15.48
N LYS A 28 -5.93 -8.68 -15.45
CA LYS A 28 -6.75 -8.69 -14.24
C LYS A 28 -6.58 -10.02 -13.49
N HIS A 29 -6.36 -9.94 -12.19
CA HIS A 29 -6.33 -11.10 -11.30
C HIS A 29 -7.46 -10.99 -10.27
N HIS A 30 -8.49 -11.83 -10.41
CA HIS A 30 -9.58 -11.96 -9.45
C HIS A 30 -9.17 -12.88 -8.30
N ILE A 31 -8.13 -12.49 -7.57
CA ILE A 31 -7.50 -13.30 -6.52
C ILE A 31 -7.39 -12.46 -5.24
N GLN A 32 -7.74 -13.08 -4.11
CA GLN A 32 -7.36 -12.57 -2.81
C GLN A 32 -6.01 -13.18 -2.41
N ILE A 33 -5.05 -12.32 -2.09
CA ILE A 33 -3.70 -12.76 -1.72
C ILE A 33 -3.71 -13.33 -0.31
N THR A 34 -3.03 -14.46 -0.15
CA THR A 34 -2.78 -15.14 1.12
C THR A 34 -1.30 -15.53 1.18
N PRO A 35 -0.79 -15.90 2.37
CA PRO A 35 0.56 -16.45 2.48
C PRO A 35 0.82 -17.65 1.58
N ASP A 36 -0.20 -18.46 1.30
CA ASP A 36 -0.07 -19.72 0.55
C ASP A 36 -0.10 -19.53 -0.97
N ASN A 37 -0.51 -18.36 -1.48
CA ASN A 37 -0.71 -18.15 -2.92
C ASN A 37 0.11 -17.01 -3.52
N VAL A 38 0.94 -16.34 -2.72
CA VAL A 38 1.64 -15.12 -3.16
C VAL A 38 2.55 -15.36 -4.37
N GLU A 39 3.18 -16.53 -4.43
CA GLU A 39 4.06 -16.95 -5.53
C GLU A 39 3.33 -17.05 -6.88
N THR A 40 2.02 -17.33 -6.85
CA THR A 40 1.21 -17.50 -8.07
C THR A 40 1.06 -16.21 -8.86
N LEU A 41 1.33 -15.05 -8.24
CA LEU A 41 1.33 -13.75 -8.90
C LEU A 41 2.56 -13.50 -9.78
N PHE A 42 3.66 -14.22 -9.55
CA PHE A 42 4.96 -13.93 -10.14
C PHE A 42 5.39 -14.97 -11.17
N GLN A 43 4.42 -15.55 -11.88
CA GLN A 43 4.66 -16.51 -12.98
C GLN A 43 5.31 -15.86 -14.21
N SER A 44 5.25 -14.53 -14.31
CA SER A 44 5.91 -13.72 -15.32
C SER A 44 6.80 -12.68 -14.66
N HIS A 45 7.77 -12.16 -15.41
CA HIS A 45 8.62 -11.06 -14.97
C HIS A 45 7.79 -9.82 -14.59
N VAL A 46 8.18 -9.17 -13.49
CA VAL A 46 7.57 -7.93 -13.00
C VAL A 46 8.68 -6.95 -12.67
N ASP A 47 8.67 -5.79 -13.33
CA ASP A 47 9.70 -4.76 -13.15
C ASP A 47 9.56 -4.02 -11.82
N PHE A 48 8.33 -3.86 -11.33
CA PHE A 48 8.05 -3.15 -10.08
C PHE A 48 6.69 -3.51 -9.49
N VAL A 49 6.60 -3.57 -8.16
CA VAL A 49 5.35 -3.81 -7.43
C VAL A 49 4.96 -2.62 -6.54
N ILE A 50 3.71 -2.17 -6.66
CA ILE A 50 3.10 -1.25 -5.69
C ILE A 50 2.14 -2.06 -4.81
N ASP A 51 2.53 -2.28 -3.55
CA ASP A 51 1.70 -2.97 -2.57
C ASP A 51 0.74 -2.00 -1.88
N ALA A 52 -0.56 -2.15 -2.17
CA ALA A 52 -1.66 -1.40 -1.55
C ALA A 52 -2.61 -2.29 -0.72
N ILE A 53 -2.13 -3.44 -0.24
CA ILE A 53 -2.92 -4.38 0.58
C ILE A 53 -3.16 -3.79 1.97
N ASP A 54 -4.32 -4.07 2.57
CA ASP A 54 -4.66 -3.69 3.95
C ASP A 54 -4.58 -4.86 4.93
N ASP A 55 -4.84 -6.08 4.47
CA ASP A 55 -4.65 -7.31 5.26
C ASP A 55 -3.18 -7.50 5.66
N VAL A 56 -2.95 -7.69 6.97
CA VAL A 56 -1.61 -7.80 7.54
C VAL A 56 -0.92 -9.08 7.10
N ALA A 57 -1.61 -10.23 7.06
CA ALA A 57 -0.98 -11.51 6.76
C ALA A 57 -0.52 -11.55 5.29
N ALA A 58 -1.41 -11.16 4.37
CA ALA A 58 -1.14 -11.06 2.94
C ALA A 58 -0.04 -10.04 2.63
N LYS A 59 -0.09 -8.85 3.25
CA LYS A 59 0.96 -7.83 3.07
C LYS A 59 2.33 -8.34 3.49
N VAL A 60 2.43 -8.99 4.65
CA VAL A 60 3.73 -9.48 5.13
C VAL A 60 4.25 -10.59 4.22
N ALA A 61 3.40 -11.53 3.79
CA ALA A 61 3.79 -12.57 2.84
C ALA A 61 4.27 -11.99 1.51
N LEU A 62 3.58 -10.97 0.98
CA LEU A 62 4.00 -10.28 -0.23
C LEU A 62 5.36 -9.59 -0.05
N ILE A 63 5.55 -8.82 1.02
CA ILE A 63 6.82 -8.13 1.28
C ILE A 63 7.96 -9.14 1.44
N GLU A 64 7.74 -10.24 2.17
CA GLU A 64 8.73 -11.31 2.33
C GLU A 64 9.12 -11.92 0.99
N TYR A 65 8.15 -12.27 0.14
CA TYR A 65 8.42 -12.82 -1.18
C TYR A 65 9.20 -11.84 -2.06
N LEU A 66 8.77 -10.58 -2.14
CA LEU A 66 9.44 -9.55 -2.94
C LEU A 66 10.87 -9.29 -2.46
N HIS A 67 11.07 -9.20 -1.15
CA HIS A 67 12.37 -8.95 -0.54
C HIS A 67 13.35 -10.11 -0.78
N THR A 68 12.89 -11.36 -0.58
CA THR A 68 13.72 -12.57 -0.77
C THR A 68 14.08 -12.80 -2.23
N HIS A 69 13.20 -12.46 -3.17
CA HIS A 69 13.42 -12.62 -4.61
C HIS A 69 14.03 -11.38 -5.27
N THR A 70 14.33 -10.33 -4.48
CA THR A 70 14.91 -9.06 -4.97
C THR A 70 14.04 -8.40 -6.06
N ILE A 71 12.72 -8.54 -5.97
CA ILE A 71 11.77 -7.90 -6.88
C ILE A 71 11.56 -6.45 -6.41
N PRO A 72 11.80 -5.42 -7.24
CA PRO A 72 11.62 -4.03 -6.84
C PRO A 72 10.18 -3.72 -6.43
N PHE A 73 10.02 -2.99 -5.32
CA PHE A 73 8.68 -2.67 -4.82
C PHE A 73 8.63 -1.41 -3.97
N ILE A 74 7.41 -0.97 -3.66
CA ILE A 74 7.10 -0.05 -2.55
C ILE A 74 5.79 -0.47 -1.88
N SER A 75 5.74 -0.39 -0.55
CA SER A 75 4.54 -0.75 0.22
C SER A 75 3.84 0.46 0.83
N CYS A 76 2.55 0.61 0.55
CA CYS A 76 1.67 1.59 1.18
C CYS A 76 1.28 1.11 2.58
N MET A 77 1.46 1.98 3.57
CA MET A 77 1.02 1.75 4.94
C MET A 77 -0.38 2.34 5.19
N GLY A 78 -0.81 2.43 6.45
CA GLY A 78 -2.14 2.93 6.78
C GLY A 78 -2.25 4.45 6.66
N ALA A 79 -3.27 4.92 5.94
CA ALA A 79 -3.71 6.33 5.90
C ALA A 79 -4.86 6.64 6.88
N ALA A 80 -5.27 5.66 7.70
CA ALA A 80 -6.37 5.83 8.63
C ALA A 80 -6.01 6.84 9.74
N ARG A 81 -6.93 7.78 9.98
CA ARG A 81 -6.79 8.89 10.95
C ARG A 81 -5.67 9.88 10.60
N ALA A 82 -5.18 9.84 9.37
CA ALA A 82 -4.24 10.81 8.87
C ALA A 82 -4.96 12.10 8.46
N PHE A 83 -4.38 13.25 8.80
CA PHE A 83 -4.99 14.56 8.54
C PHE A 83 -4.02 15.56 7.92
N ASP A 84 -2.72 15.47 8.19
CA ASP A 84 -1.73 16.34 7.56
C ASP A 84 -1.10 15.66 6.34
N PRO A 85 -1.47 16.04 5.11
CA PRO A 85 -0.86 15.49 3.90
C PRO A 85 0.64 15.80 3.77
N LEU A 86 1.12 16.87 4.40
CA LEU A 86 2.54 17.26 4.36
C LEU A 86 3.40 16.36 5.27
N SER A 87 2.78 15.57 6.13
CA SER A 87 3.45 14.56 6.95
C SER A 87 3.82 13.29 6.18
N LEU A 88 3.45 13.16 4.90
CA LEU A 88 3.77 12.00 4.08
C LEU A 88 5.29 11.80 3.98
N ARG A 89 5.74 10.57 4.20
CA ARG A 89 7.15 10.17 4.08
C ARG A 89 7.28 8.91 3.24
N ILE A 90 8.36 8.85 2.48
CA ILE A 90 8.86 7.64 1.83
C ILE A 90 10.19 7.30 2.49
N SER A 91 10.28 6.14 3.12
CA SER A 91 11.53 5.67 3.71
C SER A 91 11.53 4.15 3.85
N ASP A 92 12.67 3.59 4.25
CA ASP A 92 12.70 2.23 4.75
C ASP A 92 11.75 2.05 5.94
N ILE A 93 11.07 0.90 5.99
CA ILE A 93 10.09 0.60 7.04
C ILE A 93 10.71 0.68 8.43
N SER A 94 12.00 0.34 8.61
CA SER A 94 12.68 0.41 9.91
C SER A 94 12.68 1.82 10.53
N LYS A 95 12.56 2.86 9.69
CA LYS A 95 12.52 4.28 10.11
C LYS A 95 11.10 4.80 10.33
N SER A 96 10.07 4.01 10.01
CA SER A 96 8.68 4.46 10.12
C SER A 96 8.25 4.67 11.57
N GLN A 97 7.59 5.80 11.82
CA GLN A 97 7.09 6.22 13.11
C GLN A 97 5.61 6.61 13.00
N TYR A 98 4.90 6.60 14.12
CA TYR A 98 3.49 6.99 14.25
C TYR A 98 2.45 6.24 13.38
N CYS A 99 2.87 5.29 12.54
CA CYS A 99 1.98 4.45 11.74
C CYS A 99 1.77 3.07 12.40
N PRO A 100 0.55 2.73 12.88
CA PRO A 100 0.28 1.44 13.51
C PRO A 100 0.41 0.25 12.56
N LEU A 101 -0.01 0.39 11.29
CA LEU A 101 0.17 -0.66 10.30
C LEU A 101 1.65 -0.95 10.11
N ALA A 102 2.46 0.08 9.85
CA ALA A 102 3.91 -0.08 9.72
C ALA A 102 4.54 -0.72 10.96
N ARG A 103 4.07 -0.38 12.17
CA ARG A 103 4.55 -1.00 13.42
C ARG A 103 4.26 -2.50 13.47
N VAL A 104 3.05 -2.92 13.10
CA VAL A 104 2.67 -4.33 13.08
C VAL A 104 3.46 -5.08 12.01
N ILE A 105 3.54 -4.54 10.79
CA ILE A 105 4.28 -5.13 9.67
C ILE A 105 5.75 -5.29 10.03
N ARG A 106 6.41 -4.26 10.59
CA ARG A 106 7.80 -4.36 11.06
C ARG A 106 8.02 -5.47 12.06
N LYS A 107 7.10 -5.64 13.02
CA LYS A 107 7.22 -6.70 14.03
C LYS A 107 7.21 -8.07 13.34
N ARG A 108 6.27 -8.29 12.43
CA ARG A 108 6.12 -9.55 11.67
C ARG A 108 7.27 -9.82 10.69
N LEU A 109 7.86 -8.77 10.12
CA LEU A 109 9.04 -8.89 9.26
C LEU A 109 10.30 -9.23 10.05
N LYS A 110 10.46 -8.67 11.27
CA LYS A 110 11.56 -9.06 12.17
C LYS A 110 11.50 -10.53 12.58
N GLU A 111 10.29 -11.07 12.77
CA GLU A 111 10.07 -12.51 13.02
C GLU A 111 10.56 -13.39 11.84
N ARG A 112 10.70 -12.81 10.65
CA ARG A 112 11.24 -13.44 9.41
C ARG A 112 12.67 -12.99 9.09
N GLU A 113 13.36 -12.40 10.07
CA GLU A 113 14.73 -11.89 9.93
C GLU A 113 14.89 -10.74 8.89
N ILE A 114 13.80 -10.09 8.50
CA ILE A 114 13.80 -8.91 7.62
C ILE A 114 13.79 -7.64 8.49
N TYR A 115 14.93 -6.96 8.56
CA TYR A 115 15.12 -5.79 9.43
C TYR A 115 15.11 -4.44 8.69
N LYS A 116 15.47 -4.44 7.39
CA LYS A 116 15.62 -3.28 6.50
C LYS A 116 15.42 -3.71 5.05
N GLY A 117 15.47 -2.78 4.10
CA GLY A 117 15.30 -3.04 2.67
C GLY A 117 13.83 -3.17 2.25
N VAL A 118 12.94 -2.49 2.97
CA VAL A 118 11.49 -2.49 2.70
C VAL A 118 11.06 -1.03 2.55
N PRO A 119 11.12 -0.45 1.34
CA PRO A 119 10.65 0.90 1.09
C PRO A 119 9.14 0.99 1.30
N CYS A 120 8.68 2.00 2.05
CA CYS A 120 7.26 2.21 2.31
C CYS A 120 6.84 3.68 2.30
N VAL A 121 5.56 3.90 2.02
CA VAL A 121 4.90 5.21 2.12
C VAL A 121 4.00 5.23 3.35
N TYR A 122 4.16 6.23 4.21
CA TYR A 122 3.35 6.40 5.43
C TYR A 122 3.24 7.88 5.81
N PHE A 123 2.24 8.22 6.63
CA PHE A 123 2.12 9.53 7.25
C PHE A 123 2.85 9.56 8.59
N HIS A 124 3.72 10.55 8.76
CA HIS A 124 4.52 10.77 9.96
C HIS A 124 3.88 11.86 10.83
N GLU A 125 2.74 11.54 11.41
CA GLU A 125 2.02 12.47 12.28
C GLU A 125 1.69 11.79 13.61
N GLU A 126 1.95 12.48 14.71
CA GLU A 126 1.57 11.98 16.02
C GLU A 126 0.04 11.93 16.12
N ARG A 127 -0.48 10.79 16.57
CA ARG A 127 -1.90 10.68 16.83
C ARG A 127 -2.21 11.48 18.09
N LEU A 128 -2.99 12.55 17.96
CA LEU A 128 -3.56 13.25 19.10
C LEU A 128 -4.30 12.24 19.98
N SER A 129 -3.74 11.96 21.15
CA SER A 129 -4.22 10.90 22.05
C SER A 129 -5.41 11.29 22.90
N ASN A 130 -5.89 12.55 22.85
CA ASN A 130 -6.92 13.03 23.78
C ASN A 130 -8.04 13.84 23.11
N ARG A 131 -9.02 13.15 22.55
CA ARG A 131 -10.43 13.56 22.64
C ARG A 131 -11.25 12.34 23.03
N ALA A 132 -11.13 11.97 24.31
CA ALA A 132 -12.14 11.15 24.96
C ALA A 132 -13.35 12.04 25.27
N ASP A 133 -14.53 11.48 25.08
CA ASP A 133 -15.80 11.86 25.71
C ASP A 133 -16.49 13.15 25.25
N SER A 134 -17.06 13.08 24.05
CA SER A 134 -18.44 13.52 23.87
C SER A 134 -19.12 12.54 22.91
N ASP A 135 -20.24 11.98 23.34
CA ASP A 135 -21.10 11.04 22.62
C ASP A 135 -21.08 11.20 21.09
N ASN A 136 -20.96 10.05 20.41
CA ASN A 136 -21.42 9.87 19.03
C ASN A 136 -20.63 10.49 17.85
N MET A 137 -19.28 10.58 17.92
CA MET A 137 -18.47 10.75 16.71
C MET A 137 -17.45 9.62 16.52
N SER A 138 -17.92 8.56 15.90
CA SER A 138 -17.10 7.55 15.24
C SER A 138 -16.22 8.23 14.19
N LEU A 139 -14.92 8.38 14.45
CA LEU A 139 -13.92 8.61 13.40
C LEU A 139 -13.11 7.33 13.07
N PRO A 140 -13.73 6.23 12.59
CA PRO A 140 -13.04 5.15 11.91
C PRO A 140 -13.08 5.42 10.40
N GLY A 141 -12.36 6.44 9.94
CA GLY A 141 -12.29 6.77 8.52
C GLY A 141 -10.94 7.36 8.15
N SER A 142 -10.52 7.15 6.90
CA SER A 142 -9.50 7.99 6.29
C SER A 142 -10.18 9.20 5.66
N LEU A 143 -9.54 10.37 5.71
CA LEU A 143 -9.96 11.49 4.87
C LEU A 143 -9.74 11.06 3.42
N SER A 144 -10.76 11.20 2.56
CA SER A 144 -10.81 10.57 1.23
C SER A 144 -9.60 10.86 0.34
N TYR A 145 -8.96 12.02 0.51
CA TYR A 145 -7.79 12.42 -0.26
C TYR A 145 -6.47 11.81 0.25
N MET A 146 -6.40 11.34 1.50
CA MET A 146 -5.16 10.83 2.10
C MET A 146 -4.68 9.52 1.46
N PRO A 147 -5.55 8.50 1.23
CA PRO A 147 -5.16 7.33 0.45
C PRO A 147 -4.73 7.68 -0.99
N GLY A 148 -5.40 8.66 -1.61
CA GLY A 148 -5.07 9.12 -2.96
C GLY A 148 -3.67 9.73 -3.04
N ILE A 149 -3.31 10.61 -2.11
CA ILE A 149 -1.97 11.21 -2.00
C ILE A 149 -0.90 10.13 -1.80
N MET A 150 -1.15 9.16 -0.93
CA MET A 150 -0.23 8.03 -0.71
C MET A 150 -0.02 7.20 -1.99
N GLY A 151 -1.10 6.88 -2.70
CA GLY A 151 -1.03 6.15 -3.97
C GLY A 151 -0.25 6.90 -5.05
N LEU A 152 -0.46 8.21 -5.18
CA LEU A 152 0.28 9.05 -6.12
C LEU A 152 1.78 9.13 -5.77
N ALA A 153 2.12 9.21 -4.48
CA ALA A 153 3.51 9.19 -4.05
C ALA A 153 4.19 7.84 -4.33
N ALA A 154 3.49 6.72 -4.12
CA ALA A 154 3.98 5.39 -4.46
C ALA A 154 4.22 5.24 -5.98
N ALA A 155 3.29 5.73 -6.81
CA ALA A 155 3.45 5.74 -8.26
C ALA A 155 4.65 6.61 -8.70
N GLY A 156 4.82 7.79 -8.10
CA GLY A 156 5.97 8.65 -8.36
C GLY A 156 7.31 8.00 -7.99
N PHE A 157 7.35 7.23 -6.90
CA PHE A 157 8.53 6.44 -6.52
C PHE A 157 8.81 5.35 -7.55
N ALA A 158 7.80 4.57 -7.95
CA ALA A 158 7.93 3.52 -8.96
C ALA A 158 8.45 4.06 -10.30
N ILE A 159 7.89 5.17 -10.78
CA ILE A 159 8.33 5.82 -12.03
C ILE A 159 9.80 6.20 -11.95
N LYS A 160 10.22 6.86 -10.86
CA LYS A 160 11.63 7.27 -10.71
C LYS A 160 12.58 6.07 -10.66
N HIS A 161 12.17 4.96 -10.05
CA HIS A 161 12.95 3.73 -10.05
C HIS A 161 13.08 3.15 -11.47
N LEU A 162 11.97 3.03 -12.20
CA LEU A 162 11.95 2.45 -13.56
C LEU A 162 12.78 3.24 -14.58
N ILE A 163 12.93 4.56 -14.39
CA ILE A 163 13.77 5.41 -15.26
C ILE A 163 15.23 5.53 -14.74
N GLY A 164 15.61 4.81 -13.68
CA GLY A 164 16.98 4.75 -13.15
C GLY A 164 17.40 5.92 -12.24
N ASN A 165 16.43 6.64 -11.64
CA ASN A 165 16.67 7.85 -10.84
C ASN A 165 16.57 7.64 -9.30
N VAL A 166 16.43 6.40 -8.81
CA VAL A 166 16.40 6.04 -7.37
C VAL A 166 16.99 4.66 -7.15
#